data_AF-B0DKD6-F1
#
_entry.id   AF-B0DKD6-F1
#
_cell.length_a   1.000
_cell.length_b   1.000
_cell.length_c   1.000
_cell.angle_alpha   90.00
_cell.angle_beta   90.00
_cell.angle_gamma   90.00
#
_symmetry.space_group_name_H-M   'P 1'
#
loop_
_entity.id
_entity.type
_entity.pdbx_description
1 polymer ?
#
loop_
_entity_poly.entity_id
_entity_poly.type
_entity_poly.pdbx_seq_one_letter_code
_entity_poly.pdbx_strand_id
1 'polypeptide(L)'
;MAVEKRRQLLSKGKSHPNVLALARSLRELAISRSEGLSFKPDNVSLQLLTESISLYRSLSQVNYRSDLVKLSIATSLQELAALQAQLKLHEEAVGSACEAVRCFAHLTQTRPDLRSDFAHALLDHSVIHFNLGFLSDALETATQAVSLAEVMESNDRQELLAKARKQVVACCGYLG
;
A
#
# COMPACT_ATOMS: atom_id res chain seq x y z
N MET A 1 -3.65 24.72 1.04
CA MET A 1 -3.15 25.62 -0.05
C MET A 1 -2.27 24.91 -1.10
N ALA A 2 -1.38 23.99 -0.74
CA ALA A 2 -0.42 23.42 -1.70
C ALA A 2 -1.03 22.46 -2.75
N VAL A 3 -2.09 21.72 -2.42
CA VAL A 3 -2.81 20.84 -3.37
C VAL A 3 -3.60 21.65 -4.39
N GLU A 4 -4.35 22.67 -3.93
CA GLU A 4 -5.18 23.51 -4.80
C GLU A 4 -4.33 24.30 -5.80
N LYS A 5 -3.19 24.84 -5.36
CA LYS A 5 -2.22 25.50 -6.24
C LYS A 5 -1.70 24.55 -7.33
N ARG A 6 -1.52 23.25 -7.02
CA ARG A 6 -1.08 22.25 -8.00
C ARG A 6 -2.20 21.81 -8.96
N ARG A 7 -3.45 21.72 -8.50
CA ARG A 7 -4.62 21.53 -9.37
C ARG A 7 -4.78 22.66 -10.38
N GLN A 8 -4.59 23.91 -9.94
CA GLN A 8 -4.59 25.09 -10.82
C GLN A 8 -3.43 25.12 -11.82
N LEU A 9 -2.26 24.57 -11.48
CA LEU A 9 -1.15 24.46 -12.44
C LEU A 9 -1.45 23.43 -13.53
N LEU A 10 -2.17 22.36 -13.21
CA LEU A 10 -2.57 21.33 -14.18
C LEU A 10 -3.64 21.82 -15.16
N SER A 11 -4.53 22.73 -14.75
CA SER A 11 -5.48 23.37 -15.67
C SER A 11 -4.81 24.34 -16.66
N LYS A 12 -3.59 24.81 -16.34
CA LYS A 12 -2.77 25.67 -17.21
C LYS A 12 -1.78 24.90 -18.10
N GLY A 13 -1.62 23.58 -17.88
CA GLY A 13 -0.77 22.72 -18.69
C GLY A 13 -0.39 21.41 -17.97
N LYS A 14 -0.63 20.26 -18.61
CA LYS A 14 -0.27 18.94 -18.09
C LYS A 14 1.22 18.64 -18.34
N SER A 15 2.09 19.08 -17.44
CA SER A 15 3.50 18.66 -17.42
C SER A 15 3.70 17.46 -16.48
N HIS A 16 4.41 16.41 -16.93
CA HIS A 16 4.62 15.19 -16.13
C HIS A 16 5.22 15.44 -14.73
N PRO A 17 6.24 16.32 -14.56
CA PRO A 17 6.70 16.75 -13.23
C PRO A 17 5.60 17.34 -12.33
N ASN A 18 4.68 18.14 -12.88
CA ASN A 18 3.59 18.75 -12.11
C ASN A 18 2.56 17.71 -11.68
N VAL A 19 2.23 16.76 -12.57
CA VAL A 19 1.36 15.61 -12.26
C VAL A 19 1.99 14.79 -11.13
N LEU A 20 3.28 14.48 -11.21
CA LEU A 20 4.00 13.72 -10.20
C LEU A 20 3.99 14.44 -8.84
N ALA A 21 4.25 15.75 -8.84
CA ALA A 21 4.23 16.55 -7.63
C ALA A 21 2.82 16.65 -7.01
N LEU A 22 1.76 16.73 -7.83
CA LEU A 22 0.39 16.69 -7.31
C LEU A 22 0.10 15.33 -6.67
N ALA A 23 0.36 14.23 -7.38
CA ALA A 23 0.11 12.88 -6.88
C ALA A 23 0.77 12.66 -5.50
N ARG A 24 2.04 13.05 -5.38
CA ARG A 24 2.78 12.97 -4.12
C ARG A 24 2.11 13.77 -2.99
N SER A 25 1.77 15.02 -3.25
CA SER A 25 1.14 15.87 -2.23
C SER A 25 -0.27 15.44 -1.85
N LEU A 26 -1.02 14.82 -2.76
CA LEU A 26 -2.32 14.22 -2.44
C LEU A 26 -2.16 13.04 -1.48
N ARG A 27 -1.19 12.15 -1.76
CA ARG A 27 -0.87 11.01 -0.88
C ARG A 27 -0.41 11.48 0.50
N GLU A 28 0.54 12.41 0.56
CA GLU A 28 1.03 12.97 1.83
C GLU A 28 -0.09 13.63 2.63
N LEU A 29 -0.98 14.38 1.96
CA LEU A 29 -2.13 14.98 2.61
C LEU A 29 -3.08 13.91 3.17
N ALA A 30 -3.36 12.85 2.43
CA ALA A 30 -4.20 11.76 2.90
C ALA A 30 -3.61 11.10 4.17
N ILE A 31 -2.32 10.77 4.16
CA ILE A 31 -1.63 10.14 5.30
C ILE A 31 -1.64 11.07 6.52
N SER A 32 -1.28 12.34 6.33
CA SER A 32 -1.28 13.32 7.43
C SER A 32 -2.66 13.51 8.09
N ARG A 33 -3.72 13.26 7.33
CA ARG A 33 -5.09 13.31 7.83
C ARG A 33 -5.48 12.04 8.57
N SER A 34 -5.05 10.87 8.12
CA SER A 34 -5.35 9.60 8.78
C SER A 34 -4.55 9.37 10.08
N GLU A 35 -3.35 9.95 10.20
CA GLU A 35 -2.47 9.78 11.39
C GLU A 35 -2.77 10.76 12.53
N GLY A 36 -3.54 11.82 12.28
CA GLY A 36 -3.89 12.79 13.31
C GLY A 36 -4.80 12.16 14.37
N LEU A 37 -4.37 12.18 15.64
CA LEU A 37 -5.05 11.66 16.85
C LEU A 37 -6.55 12.03 17.04
N SER A 38 -7.11 12.88 16.19
CA SER A 38 -8.52 13.30 16.22
C SER A 38 -9.30 13.01 14.93
N PHE A 39 -8.66 12.50 13.88
CA PHE A 39 -9.34 12.18 12.63
C PHE A 39 -9.66 10.69 12.57
N LYS A 40 -10.94 10.36 12.55
CA LYS A 40 -11.38 9.03 12.12
C LYS A 40 -11.04 8.88 10.63
N PRO A 41 -10.76 7.66 10.15
CA PRO A 41 -10.67 7.40 8.72
C PRO A 41 -11.90 8.00 8.03
N ASP A 42 -11.67 8.78 6.97
CA ASP A 42 -12.71 9.56 6.30
C ASP A 42 -12.69 9.34 4.79
N ASN A 43 -13.84 9.61 4.17
CA ASN A 43 -14.00 9.49 2.72
C ASN A 43 -13.11 10.48 1.96
N VAL A 44 -12.69 11.59 2.57
CA VAL A 44 -11.81 12.56 1.94
C VAL A 44 -10.41 11.98 1.73
N SER A 45 -9.84 11.30 2.73
CA SER A 45 -8.54 10.65 2.60
C SER A 45 -8.56 9.54 1.55
N LEU A 46 -9.67 8.80 1.46
CA LEU A 46 -9.88 7.79 0.42
C LEU A 46 -9.90 8.41 -0.98
N GLN A 47 -10.61 9.52 -1.16
CA GLN A 47 -10.63 10.26 -2.42
C GLN A 47 -9.25 10.78 -2.81
N LEU A 48 -8.50 11.34 -1.85
CA LEU A 48 -7.15 11.86 -2.09
C LEU A 48 -6.17 10.75 -2.52
N LEU A 49 -6.20 9.58 -1.87
CA LEU A 49 -5.38 8.43 -2.27
C LEU A 49 -5.77 7.89 -3.66
N THR A 50 -7.08 7.77 -3.92
CA THR A 50 -7.59 7.30 -5.22
C THR A 50 -7.18 8.24 -6.36
N GLU A 51 -7.28 9.56 -6.16
CA GLU A 51 -6.82 10.57 -7.12
C GLU A 51 -5.30 10.48 -7.33
N SER A 52 -4.53 10.37 -6.25
CA SER A 52 -3.07 10.18 -6.30
C SER A 52 -2.67 8.96 -7.15
N ILE A 53 -3.27 7.80 -6.89
CA ILE A 53 -3.01 6.55 -7.63
C ILE A 53 -3.37 6.73 -9.11
N SER A 54 -4.50 7.36 -9.42
CA SER A 54 -4.91 7.64 -10.80
C SER A 54 -3.90 8.51 -11.55
N LEU A 55 -3.36 9.54 -10.88
CA LEU A 55 -2.30 10.37 -11.45
C LEU A 55 -1.00 9.59 -11.67
N TYR A 56 -0.58 8.76 -10.71
CA TYR A 56 0.58 7.89 -10.90
C TYR A 56 0.37 6.90 -12.04
N ARG A 57 -0.82 6.29 -12.19
CA ARG A 57 -1.14 5.41 -13.32
C ARG A 57 -1.03 6.13 -14.65
N SER A 58 -1.47 7.40 -14.73
CA SER A 58 -1.30 8.21 -15.95
C SER A 58 0.17 8.45 -16.33
N LEU A 59 1.05 8.60 -15.33
CA LEU A 59 2.50 8.71 -15.55
C LEU A 59 3.13 7.38 -15.95
N SER A 60 2.64 6.27 -15.39
CA SER A 60 3.09 4.92 -15.72
C SER A 60 2.79 4.57 -17.19
N GLN A 61 1.61 4.95 -17.69
CA GLN A 61 1.19 4.71 -19.09
C GLN A 61 2.13 5.36 -20.12
N VAL A 62 2.77 6.47 -19.77
CA VAL A 62 3.75 7.17 -20.64
C VAL A 62 5.20 6.80 -20.29
N ASN A 63 5.41 5.76 -19.47
CA ASN A 63 6.71 5.30 -18.99
C ASN A 63 7.55 6.38 -18.28
N TYR A 64 6.93 7.43 -17.73
CA TYR A 64 7.64 8.51 -17.06
C TYR A 64 8.15 8.04 -15.68
N ARG A 65 9.48 7.98 -15.51
CA ARG A 65 10.14 7.52 -14.27
C ARG A 65 9.53 6.20 -13.75
N SER A 66 9.41 5.23 -14.65
CA SER A 66 8.62 4.00 -14.48
C SER A 66 8.78 3.33 -13.11
N ASP A 67 10.01 3.06 -12.66
CA ASP A 67 10.24 2.36 -11.39
C ASP A 67 9.80 3.18 -10.16
N LEU A 68 10.11 4.48 -10.14
CA LEU A 68 9.68 5.38 -9.07
C LEU A 68 8.16 5.47 -9.00
N VAL A 69 7.50 5.56 -10.15
CA VAL A 69 6.04 5.64 -10.25
C VAL A 69 5.40 4.32 -9.83
N LYS A 70 5.91 3.17 -10.27
CA LYS A 70 5.44 1.84 -9.86
C LYS A 70 5.56 1.65 -8.34
N LEU A 71 6.69 2.03 -7.75
CA LEU A 71 6.86 1.98 -6.29
C LEU A 71 5.86 2.91 -5.58
N SER A 72 5.66 4.12 -6.10
CA SER A 72 4.69 5.06 -5.53
C SER A 72 3.26 4.53 -5.61
N ILE A 73 2.89 3.83 -6.69
CA ILE A 73 1.59 3.14 -6.83
C ILE A 73 1.47 2.05 -5.77
N ALA A 74 2.46 1.16 -5.64
CA ALA A 74 2.45 0.06 -4.68
C ALA A 74 2.25 0.56 -3.24
N THR A 75 3.05 1.53 -2.80
CA THR A 75 2.92 2.10 -1.44
C THR A 75 1.58 2.82 -1.27
N SER A 76 1.06 3.52 -2.29
CA SER A 76 -0.23 4.22 -2.18
C SER A 76 -1.41 3.25 -2.09
N LEU A 77 -1.32 2.10 -2.77
CA LEU A 77 -2.33 1.05 -2.71
C LEU A 77 -2.36 0.36 -1.36
N GLN A 78 -1.20 0.15 -0.73
CA GLN A 78 -1.11 -0.38 0.64
C GLN A 78 -1.80 0.55 1.63
N GLU A 79 -1.54 1.86 1.56
CA GLU A 79 -2.23 2.86 2.38
C GLU A 79 -3.74 2.89 2.10
N LEU A 80 -4.14 2.79 0.83
CA LEU A 80 -5.54 2.75 0.44
C LEU A 80 -6.25 1.51 1.02
N ALA A 81 -5.61 0.34 0.96
CA ALA A 81 -6.15 -0.90 1.52
C ALA A 81 -6.35 -0.82 3.03
N ALA A 82 -5.37 -0.27 3.76
CA ALA A 82 -5.47 -0.06 5.19
C ALA A 82 -6.62 0.89 5.55
N LEU A 83 -6.75 2.01 4.82
CA LEU A 83 -7.83 2.97 5.02
C LEU A 83 -9.21 2.35 4.71
N GLN A 84 -9.33 1.62 3.61
CA GLN A 84 -10.55 0.90 3.24
C GLN A 84 -10.95 -0.12 4.31
N ALA A 85 -9.99 -0.89 4.85
CA ALA A 85 -10.25 -1.83 5.92
C ALA A 85 -10.76 -1.14 7.19
N GLN A 86 -10.18 0.01 7.56
CA GLN A 86 -10.64 0.81 8.71
C GLN A 86 -12.04 1.41 8.49
N LEU A 87 -12.38 1.74 7.23
CA LEU A 87 -13.71 2.18 6.82
C LEU A 87 -14.73 1.03 6.64
N LYS A 88 -14.30 -0.22 6.87
CA LYS A 88 -15.11 -1.44 6.64
C LYS A 88 -15.51 -1.66 5.17
N LEU A 89 -14.74 -1.10 4.23
CA LEU A 89 -14.84 -1.32 2.78
C LEU A 89 -13.98 -2.52 2.40
N HIS A 90 -14.48 -3.70 2.80
CA HIS A 90 -13.68 -4.91 2.89
C HIS A 90 -13.27 -5.48 1.52
N GLU A 91 -14.19 -5.52 0.56
CA GLU A 91 -13.91 -6.02 -0.80
C GLU A 91 -12.91 -5.11 -1.51
N GLU A 92 -13.07 -3.80 -1.36
CA GLU A 92 -12.16 -2.82 -1.95
C GLU A 92 -10.78 -2.89 -1.31
N ALA A 93 -10.70 -3.11 0.01
CA ALA A 93 -9.44 -3.29 0.73
C ALA A 93 -8.65 -4.49 0.20
N VAL A 94 -9.31 -5.63 -0.03
CA VAL A 94 -8.70 -6.82 -0.63
C VAL A 94 -8.21 -6.51 -2.05
N GLY A 95 -9.02 -5.85 -2.87
CA GLY A 95 -8.62 -5.43 -4.22
C GLY A 95 -7.36 -4.58 -4.24
N SER A 96 -7.30 -3.55 -3.40
CA SER A 96 -6.14 -2.65 -3.27
C SER A 96 -4.91 -3.38 -2.73
N ALA A 97 -5.05 -4.24 -1.71
CA ALA A 97 -3.95 -5.00 -1.12
C ALA A 97 -3.36 -6.01 -2.12
N CYS A 98 -4.23 -6.72 -2.85
CA CYS A 98 -3.82 -7.66 -3.90
C CYS A 98 -3.02 -6.96 -5.01
N GLU A 99 -3.47 -5.78 -5.46
CA GLU A 99 -2.73 -4.99 -6.45
C GLU A 99 -1.37 -4.52 -5.90
N ALA A 100 -1.31 -4.05 -4.64
CA ALA A 100 -0.05 -3.66 -4.00
C ALA A 100 0.95 -4.81 -3.95
N VAL A 101 0.51 -5.99 -3.49
CA VAL A 101 1.31 -7.23 -3.42
C VAL A 101 1.87 -7.59 -4.79
N ARG A 102 1.05 -7.54 -5.85
CA ARG A 102 1.51 -7.79 -7.23
C ARG A 102 2.55 -6.78 -7.70
N CYS A 103 2.38 -5.50 -7.37
CA CYS A 103 3.35 -4.47 -7.70
C CYS A 103 4.69 -4.69 -6.98
N PHE A 104 4.66 -4.96 -5.67
CA PHE A 104 5.87 -5.24 -4.91
C PHE A 104 6.58 -6.53 -5.34
N ALA A 105 5.82 -7.58 -5.67
CA ALA A 105 6.37 -8.82 -6.22
C ALA A 105 7.14 -8.57 -7.53
N HIS A 106 6.62 -7.72 -8.42
CA HIS A 106 7.33 -7.35 -9.65
C HIS A 106 8.57 -6.48 -9.37
N LEU A 107 8.44 -5.48 -8.49
CA LEU A 107 9.54 -4.57 -8.15
C LEU A 107 10.71 -5.30 -7.50
N THR A 108 10.44 -6.28 -6.62
CA THR A 108 11.48 -7.04 -5.91
C THR A 108 12.31 -7.97 -6.81
N GLN A 109 11.85 -8.26 -8.04
CA GLN A 109 12.63 -9.00 -9.03
C GLN A 109 13.89 -8.23 -9.47
N THR A 110 13.81 -6.89 -9.51
CA THR A 110 14.92 -6.02 -9.92
C THR A 110 15.47 -5.18 -8.78
N ARG A 111 14.73 -5.07 -7.66
CA ARG A 111 15.08 -4.26 -6.48
C ARG A 111 14.95 -5.07 -5.18
N PRO A 112 15.99 -5.86 -4.83
CA PRO A 112 16.02 -6.63 -3.58
C PRO A 112 15.90 -5.77 -2.32
N ASP A 113 16.24 -4.49 -2.40
CA ASP A 113 16.07 -3.50 -1.32
C ASP A 113 14.62 -3.32 -0.89
N LEU A 114 13.65 -3.61 -1.77
CA LEU A 114 12.21 -3.49 -1.50
C LEU A 114 11.59 -4.74 -0.86
N ARG A 115 12.38 -5.76 -0.51
CA ARG A 115 11.86 -6.99 0.12
C ARG A 115 11.20 -6.71 1.47
N SER A 116 11.69 -5.72 2.20
CA SER A 116 11.09 -5.31 3.48
C SER A 116 9.69 -4.74 3.27
N ASP A 117 9.55 -3.78 2.36
CA ASP A 117 8.26 -3.19 2.01
C ASP A 117 7.28 -4.26 1.50
N PHE A 118 7.76 -5.19 0.68
CA PHE A 118 6.93 -6.27 0.16
C PHE A 118 6.42 -7.20 1.27
N ALA A 119 7.27 -7.56 2.23
CA ALA A 119 6.86 -8.39 3.35
C ALA A 119 5.83 -7.70 4.27
N HIS A 120 5.96 -6.38 4.46
CA HIS A 120 4.95 -5.59 5.16
C HIS A 120 3.61 -5.58 4.42
N ALA A 121 3.62 -5.38 3.09
CA ALA A 121 2.40 -5.42 2.29
C ALA A 121 1.70 -6.80 2.35
N LEU A 122 2.47 -7.89 2.36
CA LEU A 122 1.93 -9.25 2.56
C LEU A 122 1.29 -9.44 3.94
N LEU A 123 1.93 -8.90 4.99
CA LEU A 123 1.41 -8.98 6.35
C LEU A 123 0.11 -8.17 6.50
N ASP A 124 0.05 -6.96 5.96
CA ASP A 124 -1.16 -6.14 5.97
C ASP A 124 -2.30 -6.84 5.22
N HIS A 125 -2.01 -7.45 4.07
CA HIS A 125 -2.97 -8.24 3.31
C HIS A 125 -3.51 -9.44 4.11
N SER A 126 -2.63 -10.14 4.84
CA SER A 126 -3.03 -11.23 5.75
C SER A 126 -3.99 -10.76 6.84
N VAL A 127 -3.71 -9.61 7.45
CA VAL A 127 -4.58 -9.02 8.48
C VAL A 127 -5.94 -8.66 7.89
N ILE A 128 -5.98 -8.09 6.69
CA ILE A 128 -7.22 -7.81 5.97
C ILE A 128 -8.02 -9.10 5.78
N HIS A 129 -7.43 -10.14 5.18
CA HIS A 129 -8.10 -11.43 4.98
C HIS A 129 -8.59 -12.06 6.29
N PHE A 130 -7.78 -12.01 7.35
CA PHE A 130 -8.14 -12.55 8.66
C PHE A 130 -9.38 -11.87 9.23
N ASN A 131 -9.45 -10.54 9.13
CA ASN A 131 -10.61 -9.77 9.62
C ASN A 131 -11.90 -10.06 8.84
N LEU A 132 -11.79 -10.60 7.62
CA LEU A 132 -12.93 -11.01 6.79
C LEU A 132 -13.31 -12.47 6.97
N GLY A 133 -12.56 -13.24 7.77
CA GLY A 133 -12.75 -14.67 7.92
C GLY A 133 -12.19 -15.50 6.76
N PHE A 134 -11.43 -14.90 5.83
CA PHE A 134 -10.70 -15.62 4.78
C PHE A 134 -9.39 -16.20 5.37
N LEU A 135 -9.53 -17.11 6.33
CA LEU A 135 -8.42 -17.60 7.16
C LEU A 135 -7.35 -18.35 6.34
N SER A 136 -7.75 -19.08 5.30
CA SER A 136 -6.82 -19.77 4.40
C SER A 136 -5.94 -18.79 3.63
N ASP A 137 -6.54 -17.76 3.03
CA ASP A 137 -5.81 -16.72 2.30
C ASP A 137 -4.96 -15.85 3.23
N ALA A 138 -5.43 -15.61 4.46
CA ALA A 138 -4.67 -14.94 5.50
C ALA A 138 -3.44 -15.74 5.91
N LEU A 139 -3.57 -17.05 6.08
CA LEU A 139 -2.48 -17.95 6.40
C LEU A 139 -1.44 -18.01 5.28
N GLU A 140 -1.90 -18.12 4.02
CA GLU A 140 -1.02 -18.14 2.85
C GLU A 140 -0.16 -16.87 2.78
N THR A 141 -0.80 -15.71 2.83
CA THR A 141 -0.11 -14.40 2.75
C THR A 141 0.85 -14.17 3.92
N ALA A 142 0.48 -14.55 5.16
CA ALA A 142 1.40 -14.49 6.30
C ALA A 142 2.60 -15.43 6.14
N THR A 143 2.40 -16.62 5.58
CA THR A 143 3.47 -17.60 5.33
C THR A 143 4.44 -17.11 4.25
N GLN A 144 3.93 -16.44 3.21
CA GLN A 144 4.76 -15.76 2.21
C GLN A 144 5.61 -14.65 2.85
N ALA A 145 5.04 -13.86 3.77
CA ALA A 145 5.78 -12.84 4.50
C ALA A 145 6.90 -13.44 5.36
N VAL A 146 6.66 -14.58 6.03
CA VAL A 146 7.72 -15.32 6.76
C VAL A 146 8.83 -15.76 5.82
N SER A 147 8.48 -16.45 4.73
CA SER A 147 9.47 -16.94 3.75
C SER A 147 10.36 -15.81 3.19
N LEU A 148 9.75 -14.65 2.91
CA LEU A 148 10.47 -13.48 2.43
C LEU A 148 11.39 -12.89 3.50
N ALA A 149 10.91 -12.76 4.75
CA ALA A 149 11.70 -12.25 5.86
C ALA A 149 12.87 -13.17 6.23
N GLU A 150 12.76 -14.49 6.01
CA GLU A 150 13.84 -15.46 6.28
C GLU A 150 15.05 -15.32 5.33
N VAL A 151 14.87 -14.71 4.16
CA VAL A 151 15.96 -14.48 3.19
C VAL A 151 16.44 -13.02 3.17
N MET A 152 15.90 -12.16 4.04
CA MET A 152 16.32 -10.77 4.17
C MET A 152 17.56 -10.62 5.05
N GLU A 153 18.39 -9.62 4.76
CA GLU A 153 19.55 -9.24 5.60
C GLU A 153 19.29 -7.89 6.32
N SER A 154 18.04 -7.41 6.35
CA SER A 154 17.70 -6.15 7.01
C SER A 154 17.66 -6.27 8.54
N ASN A 155 17.93 -5.17 9.23
CA ASN A 155 17.81 -5.09 10.69
C ASN A 155 16.38 -5.36 11.17
N ASP A 156 15.38 -5.04 10.35
CA ASP A 156 13.96 -5.20 10.67
C ASP A 156 13.48 -6.66 10.54
N ARG A 157 14.33 -7.56 10.01
CA ARG A 157 14.01 -8.97 9.78
C ARG A 157 13.39 -9.66 10.99
N GLN A 158 13.99 -9.50 12.17
CA GLN A 158 13.55 -10.21 13.38
C GLN A 158 12.16 -9.74 13.83
N GLU A 159 11.92 -8.43 13.78
CA GLU A 159 10.62 -7.85 14.11
C GLU A 159 9.54 -8.32 13.13
N LEU A 160 9.84 -8.26 11.83
CA LEU A 160 8.94 -8.70 10.78
C LEU A 160 8.62 -10.20 10.88
N LEU A 161 9.63 -11.05 11.14
CA LEU A 161 9.42 -12.48 11.40
C LEU A 161 8.52 -12.73 12.60
N ALA A 162 8.72 -11.99 13.70
CA ALA A 162 7.90 -12.12 14.89
C ALA A 162 6.43 -11.77 14.58
N LYS A 163 6.18 -10.67 13.87
CA LYS A 163 4.83 -10.25 13.47
C LYS A 163 4.18 -11.28 12.52
N ALA A 164 4.89 -11.70 11.48
CA ALA A 164 4.36 -12.65 10.50
C ALA A 164 4.08 -14.02 11.11
N ARG A 165 4.97 -14.55 11.96
CA ARG A 165 4.75 -15.83 12.67
C ARG A 165 3.58 -15.74 13.65
N LYS A 166 3.44 -14.62 14.37
CA LYS A 166 2.26 -14.39 15.22
C LYS A 166 0.97 -14.42 14.40
N GLN A 167 0.99 -13.81 13.21
CA GLN A 167 -0.17 -13.82 12.31
C GLN A 167 -0.48 -15.22 11.77
N VAL A 168 0.55 -16.02 11.41
CA VAL A 168 0.38 -17.44 11.05
C VAL A 168 -0.31 -18.22 12.17
N VAL A 169 0.16 -18.07 13.41
CA VAL A 169 -0.44 -18.74 14.59
C VAL A 169 -1.89 -18.31 14.78
N ALA A 170 -2.18 -17.02 14.63
CA ALA A 170 -3.55 -16.52 14.70
C ALA A 170 -4.44 -17.15 13.62
N CYS A 171 -3.99 -17.24 12.37
CA CYS A 171 -4.77 -17.86 11.30
C CYS A 171 -5.01 -19.37 11.56
N CYS A 172 -3.98 -20.10 12.00
CA CYS A 172 -4.10 -21.53 12.32
C CYS A 172 -5.03 -21.80 13.50
N GLY A 173 -5.02 -20.95 14.53
CA GLY A 173 -5.85 -21.14 15.73
C GLY A 173 -7.35 -21.05 15.50
N TYR A 174 -7.79 -20.45 14.38
CA TYR A 174 -9.21 -20.37 13.99
C TYR A 174 -9.61 -21.40 12.93
N LEU A 175 -8.64 -22.17 12.39
CA LEU A 175 -8.87 -23.22 11.39
C LEU A 175 -8.97 -24.63 12.02
N GLY A 176 -8.66 -24.78 13.32
CA GLY A 176 -8.77 -26.03 14.09
C GLY A 176 -9.96 -26.04 15.03
#